data_AF-A0A5A7RRB5-F1
#
_entry.id   AF-A0A5A7RRB5-F1
#
_cell.length_a   1.000
_cell.length_b   1.000
_cell.length_c   1.000
_cell.angle_alpha   90.00
_cell.angle_beta   90.00
_cell.angle_gamma   90.00
#
_symmetry.space_group_name_H-M   'P 1'
#
loop_
_entity.id
_entity.type
_entity.pdbx_description
1 polymer ?
#
loop_
_entity_poly.entity_id
_entity_poly.type
_entity_poly.pdbx_seq_one_letter_code
_entity_poly.pdbx_strand_id
1 'polypeptide(L)'
;DALQPLVEHKESHGIKTILSTTESIYQSSNGRDDAEKIKYFIKNAIEQWGVKYVLLVGGMKGQRMNSWYVPVRYSHLDDNSSWESGYASDLYYADIYKYDNGNATFEDWDSNGNGIFGEWNINKKDMIDMYPDVYIGRLPCRYKFEVETMVNKIINYEDTAYGQDWFRKMVVIGGDSFEDDIPEIGTDYIEGQVETEYALSFMDGFEHTRIWVEGGDIEFTPENAQNKLSEGEGFVYFSGHGNPASWATHPHNDFDTWIDFGLKNIRNLNNGEKLPVLVVGGCHNSQFNVSLLKFLEEGIWAYYKGDMSPECWGWLFTRNANGGSIATIGNTGLGYGTVGDGPVDEIPDSVPDGIPDCIQYLGGWMETHFFEVYNHYGKHVLGETWATTITDYLNKFPINWDMNWEDNPNTADLVNCKTAQEWVLFGDPSLMIGGYS
;
A
#
# COMPACT_ATOMS: atom_id res chain seq x y z
N ASP A 1 8.26 -13.72 -22.57
CA ASP A 1 9.53 -13.11 -23.01
C ASP A 1 10.09 -12.12 -21.99
N ALA A 2 9.49 -10.94 -21.78
CA ALA A 2 10.07 -9.91 -20.89
C ALA A 2 10.23 -10.34 -19.42
N LEU A 3 9.42 -11.30 -18.94
CA LEU A 3 9.50 -11.83 -17.58
C LEU A 3 10.43 -13.03 -17.42
N GLN A 4 10.88 -13.64 -18.53
CA GLN A 4 11.71 -14.85 -18.48
C GLN A 4 13.02 -14.63 -17.70
N PRO A 5 13.73 -13.49 -17.83
CA PRO A 5 14.92 -13.24 -17.01
C PRO A 5 14.65 -13.24 -15.50
N LEU A 6 13.48 -12.74 -15.07
CA LEU A 6 13.11 -12.74 -13.65
C LEU A 6 12.86 -14.17 -13.15
N VAL A 7 12.18 -15.01 -13.95
CA VAL A 7 11.99 -16.43 -13.63
C VAL A 7 13.34 -17.12 -13.41
N GLU A 8 14.27 -16.94 -14.33
CA GLU A 8 15.60 -17.54 -14.27
C GLU A 8 16.41 -17.04 -13.06
N HIS A 9 16.34 -15.75 -12.76
CA HIS A 9 17.00 -15.17 -11.59
C HIS A 9 16.44 -15.72 -10.27
N LYS A 10 15.11 -15.85 -10.16
CA LYS A 10 14.49 -16.44 -8.96
C LYS A 10 14.86 -17.90 -8.80
N GLU A 11 14.90 -18.67 -9.89
CA GLU A 11 15.36 -20.06 -9.85
C GLU A 11 16.85 -20.18 -9.49
N SER A 12 17.71 -19.24 -9.93
CA SER A 12 19.12 -19.25 -9.54
C SER A 12 19.35 -18.95 -8.07
N HIS A 13 18.42 -18.24 -7.43
CA HIS A 13 18.39 -18.01 -5.97
C HIS A 13 17.52 -19.03 -5.21
N GLY A 14 17.16 -20.16 -5.84
CA GLY A 14 16.49 -21.29 -5.20
C GLY A 14 14.98 -21.16 -5.04
N ILE A 15 14.37 -20.12 -5.63
CA ILE A 15 12.93 -19.91 -5.65
C ILE A 15 12.35 -20.51 -6.92
N LYS A 16 11.76 -21.70 -6.81
CA LYS A 16 11.08 -22.36 -7.93
C LYS A 16 9.97 -21.48 -8.47
N THR A 17 9.99 -21.19 -9.77
CA THR A 17 9.12 -20.17 -10.35
C THR A 17 8.33 -20.70 -11.53
N ILE A 18 7.03 -20.43 -11.55
CA ILE A 18 6.12 -20.80 -12.63
C ILE A 18 5.54 -19.53 -13.22
N LEU A 19 5.67 -19.37 -14.54
CA LEU A 19 5.06 -18.26 -15.29
C LEU A 19 3.79 -18.73 -15.99
N SER A 20 2.66 -18.10 -15.68
CA SER A 20 1.36 -18.38 -16.32
C SER A 20 0.76 -17.08 -16.87
N THR A 21 0.14 -17.14 -18.06
CA THR A 21 -0.56 -15.98 -18.63
C THR A 21 -2.01 -15.97 -18.20
N THR A 22 -2.63 -14.79 -18.16
CA THR A 22 -4.05 -14.68 -17.81
C THR A 22 -4.94 -15.43 -18.80
N GLU A 23 -4.61 -15.45 -20.09
CA GLU A 23 -5.35 -16.24 -21.10
C GLU A 23 -5.32 -17.74 -20.79
N SER A 24 -4.17 -18.27 -20.33
CA SER A 24 -4.06 -19.68 -19.94
C SER A 24 -4.89 -19.98 -18.69
N ILE A 25 -4.84 -19.09 -17.70
CA ILE A 25 -5.59 -19.19 -16.44
C ILE A 25 -7.09 -19.18 -16.71
N TYR A 26 -7.58 -18.26 -17.56
CA TYR A 26 -9.00 -18.13 -17.86
C TYR A 26 -9.59 -19.36 -18.58
N GLN A 27 -8.73 -20.13 -19.25
CA GLN A 27 -9.11 -21.38 -19.91
C GLN A 27 -9.05 -22.59 -18.97
N SER A 28 -8.19 -22.58 -17.95
CA SER A 28 -7.96 -23.71 -17.05
C SER A 28 -8.72 -23.64 -15.73
N SER A 29 -9.11 -22.45 -15.29
CA SER A 29 -9.73 -22.22 -13.99
C SER A 29 -11.21 -21.86 -14.12
N ASN A 30 -12.01 -22.40 -13.20
CA ASN A 30 -13.39 -21.97 -13.02
C ASN A 30 -13.43 -20.70 -12.17
N GLY A 31 -14.51 -19.94 -12.30
CA GLY A 31 -14.76 -18.70 -11.55
C GLY A 31 -15.86 -17.90 -12.25
N ARG A 32 -16.62 -17.13 -11.47
CA ARG A 32 -17.72 -16.27 -11.92
C ARG A 32 -17.25 -15.19 -12.90
N ASP A 33 -16.03 -14.70 -12.70
CA ASP A 33 -15.37 -13.70 -13.53
C ASP A 33 -13.85 -13.96 -13.60
N ASP A 34 -13.13 -13.13 -14.36
CA ASP A 34 -11.70 -13.32 -14.61
C ASP A 34 -10.83 -13.11 -13.36
N ALA A 35 -11.25 -12.27 -12.41
CA ALA A 35 -10.54 -12.09 -11.14
C ALA A 35 -10.72 -13.34 -10.24
N GLU A 36 -11.93 -13.89 -10.13
CA GLU A 36 -12.14 -15.11 -9.36
C GLU A 36 -11.44 -16.32 -9.99
N LYS A 37 -11.36 -16.41 -11.32
CA LYS A 37 -10.56 -17.47 -12.00
C LYS A 37 -9.08 -17.40 -11.63
N ILE A 38 -8.51 -16.19 -11.50
CA ILE A 38 -7.14 -16.01 -11.00
C ILE A 38 -7.04 -16.46 -9.54
N LYS A 39 -8.00 -16.09 -8.69
CA LYS A 39 -8.04 -16.51 -7.29
C LYS A 39 -8.11 -18.03 -7.14
N TYR A 40 -8.94 -18.72 -7.93
CA TYR A 40 -8.98 -20.18 -7.98
C TYR A 40 -7.69 -20.81 -8.53
N PHE A 41 -7.03 -20.16 -9.49
CA PHE A 41 -5.72 -20.62 -9.96
C PHE A 41 -4.68 -20.56 -8.84
N ILE A 42 -4.65 -19.46 -8.09
CA ILE A 42 -3.77 -19.29 -6.92
C ILE A 42 -4.05 -20.38 -5.88
N LYS A 43 -5.33 -20.59 -5.52
CA LYS A 43 -5.74 -21.69 -4.64
C LYS A 43 -5.19 -23.04 -5.09
N ASN A 44 -5.37 -23.38 -6.37
CA ASN A 44 -4.86 -24.64 -6.92
C ASN A 44 -3.32 -24.70 -6.90
N ALA A 45 -2.64 -23.59 -7.15
CA ALA A 45 -1.19 -23.50 -7.11
C ALA A 45 -0.63 -23.69 -5.69
N ILE A 46 -1.32 -23.18 -4.67
CA ILE A 46 -1.02 -23.47 -3.25
C ILE A 46 -1.18 -24.96 -2.99
N GLU A 47 -2.33 -25.55 -3.32
CA GLU A 47 -2.66 -26.94 -2.98
C GLU A 47 -1.81 -27.97 -3.74
N GLN A 48 -1.44 -27.69 -4.99
CA GLN A 48 -0.73 -28.64 -5.85
C GLN A 48 0.78 -28.44 -5.85
N TRP A 49 1.24 -27.20 -5.72
CA TRP A 49 2.66 -26.86 -5.87
C TRP A 49 3.27 -26.25 -4.59
N GLY A 50 2.46 -25.89 -3.60
CA GLY A 50 2.93 -25.22 -2.39
C GLY A 50 3.42 -23.80 -2.65
N VAL A 51 2.79 -23.09 -3.60
CA VAL A 51 3.12 -21.69 -3.88
C VAL A 51 2.94 -20.84 -2.64
N LYS A 52 3.94 -19.99 -2.37
CA LYS A 52 3.93 -19.00 -1.26
C LYS A 52 3.94 -17.56 -1.73
N TYR A 53 4.43 -17.31 -2.94
CA TYR A 53 4.60 -15.97 -3.51
C TYR A 53 3.85 -15.89 -4.84
N VAL A 54 3.07 -14.84 -5.03
CA VAL A 54 2.34 -14.57 -6.27
C VAL A 54 2.62 -13.14 -6.71
N LEU A 55 3.36 -13.01 -7.82
CA LEU A 55 3.60 -11.72 -8.46
C LEU A 55 2.61 -11.49 -9.59
N LEU A 56 1.72 -10.51 -9.43
CA LEU A 56 0.77 -10.09 -10.45
C LEU A 56 1.43 -9.09 -11.39
N VAL A 57 1.72 -9.47 -12.63
CA VAL A 57 2.33 -8.55 -13.62
C VAL A 57 1.30 -8.08 -14.65
N GLY A 58 0.79 -6.87 -14.44
CA GLY A 58 -0.13 -6.20 -15.34
C GLY A 58 -1.06 -5.24 -14.62
N GLY A 59 -1.30 -4.08 -15.23
CA GLY A 59 -2.27 -3.08 -14.80
C GLY A 59 -3.34 -2.82 -15.86
N MET A 60 -3.81 -1.59 -15.93
CA MET A 60 -4.73 -1.14 -16.98
C MET A 60 -4.08 -1.18 -18.37
N LYS A 61 -4.88 -1.46 -19.40
CA LYS A 61 -4.43 -1.48 -20.80
C LYS A 61 -4.32 -0.04 -21.32
N GLY A 62 -3.15 0.57 -21.10
CA GLY A 62 -2.91 1.98 -21.40
C GLY A 62 -3.80 2.88 -20.54
N GLN A 63 -4.46 3.85 -21.16
CA GLN A 63 -5.41 4.76 -20.47
C GLN A 63 -6.87 4.26 -20.52
N ARG A 64 -7.12 3.04 -21.02
CA ARG A 64 -8.49 2.52 -21.22
C ARG A 64 -9.09 2.10 -19.87
N MET A 65 -10.05 2.87 -19.40
CA MET A 65 -10.85 2.57 -18.21
C MET A 65 -11.51 1.19 -18.34
N ASN A 66 -11.57 0.45 -17.24
CA ASN A 66 -12.18 -0.89 -17.15
C ASN A 66 -11.57 -1.96 -18.07
N SER A 67 -10.33 -1.78 -18.55
CA SER A 67 -9.62 -2.77 -19.37
C SER A 67 -8.29 -3.15 -18.73
N TRP A 68 -8.12 -4.42 -18.37
CA TRP A 68 -7.01 -4.89 -17.56
C TRP A 68 -6.19 -5.98 -18.26
N TYR A 69 -4.87 -6.00 -18.01
CA TYR A 69 -4.01 -7.15 -18.30
C TYR A 69 -4.18 -8.23 -17.22
N VAL A 70 -4.13 -7.81 -15.95
CA VAL A 70 -4.50 -8.60 -14.78
C VAL A 70 -5.59 -7.83 -14.05
N PRO A 71 -6.84 -8.35 -13.95
CA PRO A 71 -7.94 -7.63 -13.32
C PRO A 71 -7.66 -7.34 -11.84
N VAL A 72 -8.41 -6.39 -11.30
CA VAL A 72 -8.46 -6.07 -9.87
C VAL A 72 -9.79 -6.52 -9.31
N ARG A 73 -9.86 -6.70 -7.99
CA ARG A 73 -11.14 -6.74 -7.28
C ARG A 73 -11.38 -5.37 -6.66
N TYR A 74 -12.58 -4.83 -6.82
CA TYR A 74 -12.99 -3.66 -6.08
C TYR A 74 -13.74 -4.09 -4.83
N SER A 75 -13.37 -3.53 -3.69
CA SER A 75 -14.20 -3.56 -2.48
C SER A 75 -15.24 -2.44 -2.55
N HIS A 76 -16.43 -2.71 -2.04
CA HIS A 76 -17.57 -1.79 -2.01
C HIS A 76 -18.00 -1.43 -0.58
N LEU A 77 -17.06 -1.45 0.36
CA LEU A 77 -17.25 -0.89 1.69
C LEU A 77 -17.52 0.62 1.59
N ASP A 78 -18.61 1.05 2.21
CA ASP A 78 -19.00 2.45 2.34
C ASP A 78 -18.51 2.99 3.69
N ASP A 79 -17.48 3.83 3.65
CA ASP A 79 -16.86 4.45 4.82
C ASP A 79 -17.53 5.78 5.21
N ASN A 80 -18.70 6.08 4.62
CA ASN A 80 -19.49 7.29 4.85
C ASN A 80 -18.75 8.61 4.51
N SER A 81 -17.58 8.55 3.89
CA SER A 81 -16.81 9.73 3.47
C SER A 81 -17.47 10.51 2.33
N SER A 82 -18.36 9.84 1.57
CA SER A 82 -18.88 10.33 0.27
C SER A 82 -17.79 10.64 -0.77
N TRP A 83 -16.54 10.22 -0.54
CA TRP A 83 -15.41 10.53 -1.41
C TRP A 83 -15.26 9.52 -2.55
N GLU A 84 -15.47 8.24 -2.26
CA GLU A 84 -15.36 7.14 -3.22
C GLU A 84 -16.46 6.09 -3.05
N SER A 85 -16.71 5.31 -4.11
CA SER A 85 -17.73 4.24 -4.12
C SER A 85 -17.13 2.84 -4.04
N GLY A 86 -15.81 2.76 -3.85
CA GLY A 86 -15.04 1.52 -3.83
C GLY A 86 -13.62 1.73 -4.33
N TYR A 87 -12.74 0.82 -3.94
CA TYR A 87 -11.30 0.91 -4.12
C TYR A 87 -10.73 -0.47 -4.48
N ALA A 88 -9.61 -0.49 -5.21
CA ALA A 88 -9.02 -1.73 -5.69
C ALA A 88 -8.30 -2.45 -4.54
N SER A 89 -8.58 -3.73 -4.33
CA SER A 89 -7.91 -4.54 -3.32
C SER A 89 -7.25 -5.75 -3.96
N ASP A 90 -5.91 -5.81 -3.86
CA ASP A 90 -5.16 -7.03 -4.18
C ASP A 90 -5.10 -8.01 -3.00
N LEU A 91 -5.50 -7.59 -1.78
CA LEU A 91 -5.70 -8.50 -0.65
C LEU A 91 -6.69 -9.62 -1.00
N TYR A 92 -7.66 -9.33 -1.88
CA TYR A 92 -8.54 -10.34 -2.48
C TYR A 92 -7.81 -11.55 -3.07
N TYR A 93 -6.62 -11.37 -3.66
CA TYR A 93 -5.84 -12.45 -4.24
C TYR A 93 -4.96 -13.17 -3.22
N ALA A 94 -4.77 -12.58 -2.04
CA ALA A 94 -3.96 -13.13 -0.96
C ALA A 94 -4.80 -13.92 0.05
N ASP A 95 -6.01 -13.45 0.36
CA ASP A 95 -7.00 -14.11 1.21
C ASP A 95 -7.72 -15.21 0.40
N ILE A 96 -7.32 -16.47 0.56
CA ILE A 96 -7.83 -17.60 -0.24
C ILE A 96 -8.86 -18.41 0.54
N TYR A 97 -8.69 -18.53 1.85
CA TYR A 97 -9.47 -19.39 2.71
C TYR A 97 -10.04 -18.62 3.90
N LYS A 98 -11.32 -18.88 4.18
CA LYS A 98 -11.92 -18.57 5.49
C LYS A 98 -12.02 -19.84 6.33
N TYR A 99 -11.94 -19.67 7.63
CA TYR A 99 -11.93 -20.77 8.59
C TYR A 99 -13.17 -20.77 9.47
N ASP A 100 -13.98 -21.83 9.38
CA ASP A 100 -15.10 -22.07 10.31
C ASP A 100 -14.85 -23.37 11.09
N ASN A 101 -14.72 -23.25 12.41
CA ASN A 101 -14.44 -24.37 13.32
C ASN A 101 -13.24 -25.25 12.88
N GLY A 102 -12.21 -24.61 12.32
CA GLY A 102 -11.00 -25.26 11.80
C GLY A 102 -11.13 -25.88 10.41
N ASN A 103 -12.27 -25.75 9.74
CA ASN A 103 -12.43 -26.17 8.34
C ASN A 103 -12.20 -24.98 7.41
N ALA A 104 -11.21 -25.11 6.52
CA ALA A 104 -10.94 -24.13 5.48
C ALA A 104 -11.97 -24.26 4.34
N THR A 105 -12.59 -23.15 3.97
CA THR A 105 -13.43 -23.03 2.77
C THR A 105 -12.96 -21.84 1.93
N PHE A 106 -13.29 -21.84 0.64
CA PHE A 106 -12.86 -20.75 -0.25
C PHE A 106 -13.49 -19.42 0.18
N GLU A 107 -12.67 -18.39 0.34
CA GLU A 107 -13.12 -17.03 0.61
C GLU A 107 -13.28 -16.29 -0.73
N ASP A 108 -14.51 -15.88 -1.05
CA ASP A 108 -14.86 -15.32 -2.36
C ASP A 108 -15.18 -13.82 -2.33
N TRP A 109 -15.17 -13.23 -1.14
CA TRP A 109 -15.53 -11.84 -0.82
C TRP A 109 -16.99 -11.45 -1.16
N ASP A 110 -17.88 -12.41 -1.36
CA ASP A 110 -19.31 -12.18 -1.67
C ASP A 110 -20.16 -13.15 -0.84
N SER A 111 -20.05 -13.01 0.48
CA SER A 111 -20.69 -13.90 1.47
C SER A 111 -22.22 -13.90 1.37
N ASN A 112 -22.82 -12.84 0.80
CA ASN A 112 -24.26 -12.73 0.60
C ASN A 112 -24.72 -13.16 -0.81
N GLY A 113 -23.79 -13.41 -1.74
CA GLY A 113 -24.01 -14.03 -3.03
C GLY A 113 -24.69 -13.14 -4.08
N ASN A 114 -24.51 -11.82 -4.00
CA ASN A 114 -25.17 -10.87 -4.90
C ASN A 114 -24.25 -10.33 -6.01
N GLY A 115 -22.97 -10.69 -6.02
CA GLY A 115 -21.98 -10.29 -7.02
C GLY A 115 -21.36 -8.90 -6.81
N ILE A 116 -21.59 -8.28 -5.66
CA ILE A 116 -20.87 -7.12 -5.15
C ILE A 116 -19.91 -7.64 -4.09
N PHE A 117 -18.65 -7.22 -4.12
CA PHE A 117 -17.60 -7.84 -3.32
C PHE A 117 -17.10 -6.91 -2.23
N GLY A 118 -16.87 -7.47 -1.03
CA GLY A 118 -16.40 -6.73 0.13
C GLY A 118 -17.35 -5.58 0.50
N GLU A 119 -18.65 -5.70 0.18
CA GLU A 119 -19.56 -4.60 0.45
C GLU A 119 -19.84 -4.49 1.94
N TRP A 120 -19.94 -3.27 2.45
CA TRP A 120 -20.48 -3.02 3.78
C TRP A 120 -21.11 -1.64 3.74
N ASN A 121 -22.44 -1.61 3.74
CA ASN A 121 -23.25 -0.41 3.70
C ASN A 121 -24.50 -0.58 4.56
N ILE A 122 -25.36 0.44 4.57
CA ILE A 122 -26.62 0.47 5.33
C ILE A 122 -27.53 -0.77 5.12
N ASN A 123 -27.52 -1.39 3.94
CA ASN A 123 -28.45 -2.48 3.60
C ASN A 123 -27.82 -3.87 3.52
N LYS A 124 -26.51 -3.93 3.28
CA LYS A 124 -25.80 -5.14 2.86
C LYS A 124 -24.39 -5.18 3.44
N LYS A 125 -23.90 -6.39 3.66
CA LYS A 125 -22.57 -6.64 4.18
C LYS A 125 -22.03 -7.97 3.68
N ASP A 126 -20.73 -7.99 3.40
CA ASP A 126 -19.95 -9.19 3.24
C ASP A 126 -19.04 -9.41 4.45
N MET A 127 -19.17 -10.57 5.07
CA MET A 127 -18.23 -11.02 6.10
C MET A 127 -17.07 -11.73 5.41
N ILE A 128 -15.88 -11.12 5.48
CA ILE A 128 -14.67 -11.59 4.80
C ILE A 128 -13.55 -11.85 5.80
N ASP A 129 -12.62 -12.75 5.46
CA ASP A 129 -11.55 -13.19 6.36
C ASP A 129 -10.38 -12.19 6.40
N MET A 130 -9.91 -11.76 5.22
CA MET A 130 -8.82 -10.81 4.99
C MET A 130 -7.41 -11.27 5.38
N TYR A 131 -7.21 -12.44 5.99
CA TYR A 131 -5.86 -12.89 6.34
C TYR A 131 -5.14 -13.43 5.08
N PRO A 132 -3.93 -12.94 4.76
CA PRO A 132 -3.17 -13.46 3.61
C PRO A 132 -2.76 -14.94 3.80
N ASP A 133 -3.23 -15.84 2.92
CA ASP A 133 -2.75 -17.23 2.82
C ASP A 133 -1.54 -17.37 1.89
N VAL A 134 -1.29 -16.35 1.05
CA VAL A 134 -0.18 -16.28 0.11
C VAL A 134 0.35 -14.85 0.03
N TYR A 135 1.66 -14.70 -0.18
CA TYR A 135 2.29 -13.39 -0.28
C TYR A 135 2.07 -12.81 -1.69
N ILE A 136 1.33 -11.71 -1.78
CA ILE A 136 0.99 -11.03 -3.04
C ILE A 136 1.80 -9.75 -3.19
N GLY A 137 2.22 -9.48 -4.43
CA GLY A 137 2.66 -8.16 -4.86
C GLY A 137 2.28 -7.93 -6.32
N ARG A 138 2.15 -6.68 -6.73
CA ARG A 138 1.75 -6.31 -8.10
C ARG A 138 2.78 -5.41 -8.78
N LEU A 139 3.04 -5.67 -10.06
CA LEU A 139 3.63 -4.72 -10.99
C LEU A 139 2.52 -4.25 -11.95
N PRO A 140 1.84 -3.11 -11.69
CA PRO A 140 0.70 -2.65 -12.50
C PRO A 140 1.12 -2.05 -13.86
N CYS A 141 2.02 -2.73 -14.57
CA CYS A 141 2.52 -2.33 -15.88
C CYS A 141 1.40 -2.20 -16.90
N ARG A 142 1.35 -1.04 -17.55
CA ARG A 142 0.52 -0.71 -18.71
C ARG A 142 1.23 -0.99 -20.02
N TYR A 143 2.57 -1.03 -20.00
CA TYR A 143 3.41 -1.20 -21.18
C TYR A 143 4.57 -2.18 -20.95
N LYS A 144 5.06 -2.77 -22.06
CA LYS A 144 6.19 -3.72 -22.03
C LYS A 144 7.46 -3.12 -21.42
N PHE A 145 7.77 -1.85 -21.72
CA PHE A 145 8.98 -1.21 -21.19
C PHE A 145 8.95 -1.10 -19.66
N GLU A 146 7.78 -0.97 -19.04
CA GLU A 146 7.66 -0.92 -17.58
C GLU A 146 7.98 -2.29 -16.96
N VAL A 147 7.58 -3.38 -17.64
CA VAL A 147 7.97 -4.75 -17.26
C VAL A 147 9.49 -4.91 -17.35
N GLU A 148 10.09 -4.48 -18.46
CA GLU A 148 11.55 -4.56 -18.65
C GLU A 148 12.30 -3.75 -17.59
N THR A 149 11.83 -2.54 -17.27
CA THR A 149 12.38 -1.71 -16.19
C THR A 149 12.32 -2.42 -14.84
N MET A 150 11.15 -2.94 -14.46
CA MET A 150 11.00 -3.59 -13.15
C MET A 150 11.79 -4.88 -13.04
N VAL A 151 11.79 -5.71 -14.08
CA VAL A 151 12.60 -6.94 -14.11
C VAL A 151 14.08 -6.62 -13.92
N ASN A 152 14.61 -5.61 -14.62
CA ASN A 152 16.01 -5.20 -14.47
C ASN A 152 16.31 -4.67 -13.06
N LYS A 153 15.43 -3.85 -12.50
CA LYS A 153 15.56 -3.34 -11.13
C LYS A 153 15.60 -4.45 -10.09
N ILE A 154 14.65 -5.39 -10.16
CA ILE A 154 14.55 -6.51 -9.20
C ILE A 154 15.83 -7.35 -9.24
N ILE A 155 16.24 -7.79 -10.44
CA ILE A 155 17.45 -8.60 -10.62
C ILE A 155 18.68 -7.85 -10.09
N ASN A 156 18.87 -6.59 -10.49
CA ASN A 156 20.04 -5.82 -10.08
C ASN A 156 20.06 -5.54 -8.58
N TYR A 157 18.91 -5.21 -7.98
CA TYR A 157 18.79 -5.00 -6.54
C TYR A 157 19.18 -6.28 -5.78
N GLU A 158 18.60 -7.42 -6.15
CA GLU A 158 18.85 -8.70 -5.48
C GLU A 158 20.30 -9.18 -5.62
N ASP A 159 20.96 -8.89 -6.74
CA ASP A 159 22.36 -9.27 -6.99
C ASP A 159 23.39 -8.30 -6.38
N THR A 160 23.04 -7.04 -6.12
CA THR A 160 24.04 -6.00 -5.81
C THR A 160 23.81 -5.20 -4.53
N ALA A 161 22.60 -5.20 -3.96
CA ALA A 161 22.29 -4.40 -2.78
C ALA A 161 22.95 -4.93 -1.49
N TYR A 162 23.27 -6.23 -1.44
CA TYR A 162 23.78 -6.85 -0.22
C TYR A 162 25.09 -6.22 0.25
N GLY A 163 25.09 -5.84 1.54
CA GLY A 163 26.25 -5.23 2.19
C GLY A 163 26.58 -3.81 1.75
N GLN A 164 25.73 -3.16 0.94
CA GLN A 164 25.97 -1.78 0.51
C GLN A 164 25.59 -0.76 1.59
N ASP A 165 26.45 0.25 1.78
CA ASP A 165 26.26 1.28 2.82
C ASP A 165 24.96 2.08 2.65
N TRP A 166 24.53 2.31 1.40
CA TRP A 166 23.29 3.06 1.13
C TRP A 166 22.05 2.35 1.66
N PHE A 167 22.08 1.00 1.75
CA PHE A 167 20.95 0.24 2.25
C PHE A 167 20.74 0.48 3.75
N ARG A 168 21.78 0.79 4.53
CA ARG A 168 21.67 1.07 5.98
C ARG A 168 21.20 2.50 6.28
N LYS A 169 20.45 3.10 5.36
CA LYS A 169 19.90 4.46 5.49
C LYS A 169 18.38 4.43 5.40
N MET A 170 17.73 5.23 6.22
CA MET A 170 16.30 5.50 6.16
C MET A 170 16.06 7.00 6.06
N VAL A 171 15.22 7.42 5.12
CA VAL A 171 14.74 8.81 5.05
C VAL A 171 13.27 8.83 5.40
N VAL A 172 12.89 9.73 6.29
CA VAL A 172 11.48 9.92 6.66
C VAL A 172 11.03 11.34 6.33
N ILE A 173 9.79 11.48 5.87
CA ILE A 173 9.18 12.75 5.48
C ILE A 173 7.83 12.87 6.19
N GLY A 174 7.61 13.97 6.89
CA GLY A 174 6.41 14.17 7.69
C GLY A 174 6.15 15.66 7.98
N GLY A 175 4.88 15.98 8.17
CA GLY A 175 4.44 17.31 8.56
C GLY A 175 3.08 17.26 9.23
N ASP A 176 2.41 18.41 9.27
CA ASP A 176 1.14 18.58 9.95
C ASP A 176 0.01 18.09 9.03
N SER A 177 -0.72 17.08 9.48
CA SER A 177 -1.68 16.39 8.62
C SER A 177 -3.09 16.81 8.95
N PHE A 178 -3.42 17.10 10.19
CA PHE A 178 -4.80 17.36 10.57
C PHE A 178 -4.92 18.61 11.42
N GLU A 179 -6.03 19.34 11.26
CA GLU A 179 -6.32 20.48 12.13
C GLU A 179 -6.69 19.97 13.52
N ASP A 180 -5.70 19.93 14.42
CA ASP A 180 -5.85 19.35 15.76
C ASP A 180 -5.70 20.36 16.92
N ASP A 181 -5.25 21.61 16.66
CA ASP A 181 -5.30 22.75 17.62
C ASP A 181 -6.73 23.31 17.80
N ILE A 182 -7.68 22.40 18.07
CA ILE A 182 -9.04 22.73 18.48
C ILE A 182 -9.29 22.26 19.92
N PRO A 183 -10.05 23.04 20.74
CA PRO A 183 -10.25 22.73 22.15
C PRO A 183 -10.81 21.34 22.45
N GLU A 184 -11.52 20.74 21.51
CA GLU A 184 -12.13 19.42 21.61
C GLU A 184 -11.12 18.27 21.58
N ILE A 185 -10.05 18.39 20.76
CA ILE A 185 -8.99 17.38 20.65
C ILE A 185 -7.96 17.58 21.76
N GLY A 186 -7.61 18.84 22.03
CA GLY A 186 -6.79 19.21 23.19
C GLY A 186 -5.31 18.82 23.10
N THR A 187 -4.83 18.48 21.90
CA THR A 187 -3.43 18.25 21.55
C THR A 187 -3.05 19.13 20.34
N ASP A 188 -1.78 19.12 19.97
CA ASP A 188 -1.22 19.86 18.82
C ASP A 188 -0.04 19.03 18.30
N TYR A 189 -0.34 17.80 17.86
CA TYR A 189 0.63 16.84 17.38
C TYR A 189 0.84 17.04 15.89
N ILE A 190 2.10 17.18 15.47
CA ILE A 190 2.42 17.16 14.05
C ILE A 190 2.50 15.69 13.61
N GLU A 191 1.36 15.09 13.25
CA GLU A 191 1.19 13.63 13.22
C GLU A 191 2.21 12.93 12.34
N GLY A 192 2.48 13.50 11.15
CA GLY A 192 3.45 12.92 10.23
C GLY A 192 4.87 12.87 10.79
N GLN A 193 5.23 13.81 11.67
CA GLN A 193 6.52 13.77 12.38
C GLN A 193 6.52 12.74 13.51
N VAL A 194 5.40 12.61 14.23
CA VAL A 194 5.24 11.63 15.32
C VAL A 194 5.32 10.20 14.76
N GLU A 195 4.55 9.90 13.71
CA GLU A 195 4.55 8.59 13.05
C GLU A 195 5.92 8.26 12.46
N THR A 196 6.55 9.22 11.78
CA THR A 196 7.88 8.99 11.21
C THR A 196 8.97 8.79 12.26
N GLU A 197 8.94 9.51 13.38
CA GLU A 197 9.86 9.26 14.50
C GLU A 197 9.61 7.89 15.14
N TYR A 198 8.36 7.46 15.23
CA TYR A 198 8.01 6.15 15.77
C TYR A 198 8.51 5.02 14.85
N ALA A 199 8.34 5.12 13.54
CA ALA A 199 8.93 4.19 12.57
C ALA A 199 10.47 4.08 12.72
N LEU A 200 11.16 5.21 12.92
CA LEU A 200 12.61 5.23 13.13
C LEU A 200 13.03 4.48 14.40
N SER A 201 12.19 4.46 15.45
CA SER A 201 12.47 3.75 16.70
C SER A 201 12.59 2.23 16.52
N PHE A 202 12.03 1.69 15.43
CA PHE A 202 12.14 0.27 15.08
C PHE A 202 13.35 -0.06 14.22
N MET A 203 14.08 0.93 13.72
CA MET A 203 15.09 0.76 12.68
C MET A 203 16.52 0.77 13.25
N ASP A 204 16.72 0.01 14.33
CA ASP A 204 18.03 -0.27 14.93
C ASP A 204 19.10 -0.58 13.87
N GLY A 205 20.23 0.14 13.95
CA GLY A 205 21.38 -0.06 13.07
C GLY A 205 21.26 0.61 11.70
N PHE A 206 20.24 1.45 11.47
CA PHE A 206 20.15 2.34 10.32
C PHE A 206 20.56 3.76 10.69
N GLU A 207 21.23 4.44 9.76
CA GLU A 207 21.36 5.90 9.80
C GLU A 207 20.05 6.51 9.28
N HIS A 208 19.58 7.59 9.91
CA HIS A 208 18.33 8.24 9.51
C HIS A 208 18.50 9.71 9.13
N THR A 209 17.58 10.20 8.32
CA THR A 209 17.43 11.62 8.01
C THR A 209 15.95 11.98 8.04
N ARG A 210 15.61 12.96 8.87
CA ARG A 210 14.27 13.53 8.98
C ARG A 210 14.13 14.72 8.06
N ILE A 211 13.17 14.64 7.14
CA ILE A 211 12.77 15.76 6.30
C ILE A 211 11.42 16.23 6.80
N TRP A 212 11.42 17.25 7.64
CA TRP A 212 10.22 17.70 8.33
C TRP A 212 9.91 19.17 8.08
N VAL A 213 8.65 19.55 8.25
CA VAL A 213 8.19 20.94 8.10
C VAL A 213 8.77 21.88 9.16
N GLU A 214 9.11 21.35 10.33
CA GLU A 214 9.85 22.04 11.39
C GLU A 214 10.74 21.02 12.14
N GLY A 215 11.85 21.44 12.75
CA GLY A 215 12.61 20.59 13.68
C GLY A 215 13.36 19.37 13.10
N GLY A 216 13.19 19.05 11.81
CA GLY A 216 13.89 17.96 11.13
C GLY A 216 15.36 18.26 10.84
N ASP A 217 16.10 17.22 10.40
CA ASP A 217 17.49 17.36 9.96
C ASP A 217 17.59 18.20 8.67
N ILE A 218 16.55 18.14 7.84
CA ILE A 218 16.37 18.90 6.60
C ILE A 218 14.96 19.49 6.60
N GLU A 219 14.83 20.78 6.28
CA GLU A 219 13.53 21.43 6.06
C GLU A 219 12.81 20.80 4.86
N PHE A 220 11.54 20.45 5.05
CA PHE A 220 10.74 19.89 3.97
C PHE A 220 10.41 20.95 2.92
N THR A 221 11.09 20.82 1.79
CA THR A 221 10.68 21.39 0.51
C THR A 221 10.71 20.30 -0.55
N PRO A 222 9.93 20.41 -1.63
CA PRO A 222 9.94 19.40 -2.68
C PRO A 222 11.30 19.25 -3.36
N GLU A 223 12.11 20.31 -3.39
CA GLU A 223 13.49 20.28 -3.90
C GLU A 223 14.44 19.60 -2.91
N ASN A 224 14.37 19.91 -1.62
CA ASN A 224 15.18 19.27 -0.60
C ASN A 224 14.90 17.76 -0.52
N ALA A 225 13.62 17.38 -0.51
CA ALA A 225 13.21 15.97 -0.54
C ALA A 225 13.71 15.26 -1.81
N GLN A 226 13.53 15.88 -2.98
CA GLN A 226 14.01 15.30 -4.24
C GLN A 226 15.53 15.12 -4.24
N ASN A 227 16.28 16.10 -3.75
CA ASN A 227 17.73 16.06 -3.67
C ASN A 227 18.20 14.97 -2.70
N LYS A 228 17.58 14.87 -1.52
CA LYS A 228 17.93 13.86 -0.53
C LYS A 228 17.65 12.45 -1.03
N LEU A 229 16.43 12.19 -1.48
CA LEU A 229 16.00 10.88 -2.02
C LEU A 229 16.77 10.46 -3.27
N SER A 230 17.43 11.41 -3.95
CA SER A 230 18.31 11.13 -5.07
C SER A 230 19.70 10.61 -4.64
N GLU A 231 20.05 10.65 -3.36
CA GLU A 231 21.30 10.09 -2.83
C GLU A 231 21.26 8.55 -2.75
N GLY A 232 20.06 8.00 -2.45
CA GLY A 232 19.75 6.58 -2.36
C GLY A 232 19.83 6.02 -0.94
N GLU A 233 18.79 5.29 -0.55
CA GLU A 233 18.53 4.78 0.80
C GLU A 233 17.95 3.37 0.75
N GLY A 234 17.99 2.65 1.88
CA GLY A 234 17.34 1.34 2.00
C GLY A 234 15.84 1.44 2.23
N PHE A 235 15.40 2.44 3.00
CA PHE A 235 13.99 2.66 3.32
C PHE A 235 13.60 4.12 3.21
N VAL A 236 12.35 4.34 2.80
CA VAL A 236 11.72 5.66 2.82
C VAL A 236 10.33 5.55 3.43
N TYR A 237 9.98 6.49 4.29
CA TYR A 237 8.61 6.62 4.81
C TYR A 237 8.11 8.05 4.61
N PHE A 238 6.93 8.19 4.00
CA PHE A 238 6.18 9.43 3.95
C PHE A 238 4.93 9.28 4.81
N SER A 239 4.64 10.21 5.73
CA SER A 239 3.37 10.26 6.47
C SER A 239 2.72 11.64 6.33
N GLY A 240 1.54 11.66 5.71
CA GLY A 240 0.79 12.87 5.39
C GLY A 240 -0.43 12.60 4.52
N HIS A 241 -0.78 13.57 3.68
CA HIS A 241 -1.90 13.49 2.74
C HIS A 241 -1.49 12.93 1.38
N GLY A 242 -2.50 12.46 0.65
CA GLY A 242 -2.29 11.94 -0.68
C GLY A 242 -3.45 12.16 -1.63
N ASN A 243 -3.12 12.13 -2.90
CA ASN A 243 -4.02 11.73 -3.96
C ASN A 243 -3.21 10.90 -4.98
N PRO A 244 -3.82 10.38 -6.06
CA PRO A 244 -3.08 9.59 -7.04
C PRO A 244 -1.94 10.35 -7.74
N ALA A 245 -1.89 11.67 -7.71
CA ALA A 245 -0.91 12.50 -8.42
C ALA A 245 0.15 13.14 -7.50
N SER A 246 -0.11 13.22 -6.20
CA SER A 246 0.71 13.97 -5.25
C SER A 246 0.65 13.34 -3.87
N TRP A 247 1.76 13.46 -3.14
CA TRP A 247 1.78 13.37 -1.68
C TRP A 247 2.02 14.78 -1.13
N ALA A 248 1.40 15.14 -0.02
CA ALA A 248 1.51 16.49 0.53
C ALA A 248 1.35 16.52 2.06
N THR A 249 1.71 17.65 2.65
CA THR A 249 1.48 17.95 4.07
C THR A 249 1.41 19.46 4.29
N HIS A 250 1.10 19.90 5.51
CA HIS A 250 1.02 21.29 5.91
C HIS A 250 2.20 21.70 6.80
N PRO A 251 2.61 22.98 6.76
CA PRO A 251 3.35 23.59 7.86
C PRO A 251 2.54 23.51 9.16
N HIS A 252 3.23 23.52 10.31
CA HIS A 252 2.58 23.46 11.62
C HIS A 252 1.53 24.57 11.77
N ASN A 253 0.27 24.18 12.03
CA ASN A 253 -0.88 25.06 12.21
C ASN A 253 -1.19 25.99 11.00
N ASP A 254 -0.79 25.62 9.78
CA ASP A 254 -1.15 26.33 8.53
C ASP A 254 -1.77 25.37 7.48
N PHE A 255 -3.02 25.00 7.73
CA PHE A 255 -3.80 24.06 6.90
C PHE A 255 -4.29 24.66 5.56
N ASP A 256 -4.10 25.96 5.34
CA ASP A 256 -4.35 26.60 4.04
C ASP A 256 -3.16 26.42 3.08
N THR A 257 -1.95 26.22 3.60
CA THR A 257 -0.72 26.06 2.82
C THR A 257 -0.39 24.60 2.59
N TRP A 258 -0.30 24.19 1.32
CA TRP A 258 0.11 22.84 0.93
C TRP A 258 1.57 22.78 0.47
N ILE A 259 2.33 21.79 0.95
CA ILE A 259 3.67 21.46 0.45
C ILE A 259 3.63 20.11 -0.27
N ASP A 260 3.69 20.14 -1.60
CA ASP A 260 3.50 18.96 -2.45
C ASP A 260 4.79 18.30 -2.96
N PHE A 261 4.90 16.98 -2.82
CA PHE A 261 5.84 16.13 -3.55
C PHE A 261 5.11 15.34 -4.65
N GLY A 262 4.99 15.94 -5.84
CA GLY A 262 4.17 15.42 -6.93
C GLY A 262 4.90 14.56 -7.97
N LEU A 263 4.16 14.10 -8.99
CA LEU A 263 4.71 13.31 -10.10
C LEU A 263 5.92 13.96 -10.81
N LYS A 264 6.03 15.28 -10.80
CA LYS A 264 7.19 15.99 -11.39
C LYS A 264 8.46 15.74 -10.57
N ASN A 265 8.37 15.80 -9.26
CA ASN A 265 9.48 15.55 -8.35
C ASN A 265 9.97 14.10 -8.48
N ILE A 266 9.04 13.14 -8.52
CA ILE A 266 9.38 11.72 -8.73
C ILE A 266 10.17 11.53 -10.04
N ARG A 267 9.71 12.12 -11.16
CA ARG A 267 10.39 11.98 -12.47
C ARG A 267 11.81 12.55 -12.48
N ASN A 268 12.13 13.46 -11.55
CA ASN A 268 13.44 14.07 -11.44
C ASN A 268 14.37 13.31 -10.48
N LEU A 269 13.89 12.31 -9.75
CA LEU A 269 14.73 11.45 -8.92
C LEU A 269 15.81 10.77 -9.78
N ASN A 270 17.03 10.71 -9.24
CA ASN A 270 18.19 10.18 -9.94
C ASN A 270 19.09 9.26 -9.08
N ASN A 271 18.51 8.62 -8.05
CA ASN A 271 19.18 7.64 -7.19
C ASN A 271 19.64 6.35 -7.90
N GLY A 272 19.35 6.20 -9.20
CA GLY A 272 19.83 5.08 -10.01
C GLY A 272 19.41 3.73 -9.44
N GLU A 273 20.38 2.88 -9.15
CA GLU A 273 20.15 1.52 -8.65
C GLU A 273 20.07 1.41 -7.12
N LYS A 274 20.12 2.54 -6.39
CA LYS A 274 19.97 2.58 -4.92
C LYS A 274 18.50 2.77 -4.57
N LEU A 275 17.76 1.68 -4.60
CA LEU A 275 16.30 1.71 -4.65
C LEU A 275 15.69 1.36 -3.28
N PRO A 276 15.12 2.31 -2.53
CA PRO A 276 14.52 2.02 -1.23
C PRO A 276 13.25 1.17 -1.34
N VAL A 277 12.92 0.47 -0.26
CA VAL A 277 11.54 0.05 0.02
C VAL A 277 10.79 1.26 0.58
N LEU A 278 9.71 1.67 -0.08
CA LEU A 278 8.95 2.86 0.24
C LEU A 278 7.61 2.48 0.89
N VAL A 279 7.34 3.00 2.08
CA VAL A 279 5.99 3.04 2.68
C VAL A 279 5.46 4.47 2.54
N VAL A 280 4.21 4.63 2.15
CA VAL A 280 3.56 5.94 2.06
C VAL A 280 2.21 5.91 2.77
N GLY A 281 2.09 6.75 3.79
CA GLY A 281 0.86 7.17 4.43
C GLY A 281 0.25 8.34 3.69
N GLY A 282 -1.04 8.21 3.41
CA GLY A 282 -1.83 9.16 2.63
C GLY A 282 -2.87 8.47 1.76
N CYS A 283 -3.82 9.27 1.28
CA CYS A 283 -4.93 8.80 0.48
C CYS A 283 -4.52 8.52 -0.97
N HIS A 284 -4.99 7.41 -1.54
CA HIS A 284 -4.97 7.10 -2.97
C HIS A 284 -3.60 7.14 -3.68
N ASN A 285 -2.48 7.25 -2.96
CA ASN A 285 -1.16 7.35 -3.58
C ASN A 285 -0.85 6.11 -4.44
N SER A 286 -1.42 4.95 -4.07
CA SER A 286 -1.33 3.70 -4.80
C SER A 286 -2.59 3.39 -5.62
N GLN A 287 -3.45 4.36 -5.94
CA GLN A 287 -4.63 4.15 -6.78
C GLN A 287 -4.26 3.95 -8.26
N PHE A 288 -3.90 2.72 -8.66
CA PHE A 288 -3.35 2.42 -9.99
C PHE A 288 -4.39 2.32 -11.13
N ASN A 289 -5.67 2.58 -10.84
CA ASN A 289 -6.75 2.63 -11.82
C ASN A 289 -7.02 4.05 -12.40
N VAL A 290 -6.13 5.02 -12.17
CA VAL A 290 -6.23 6.38 -12.74
C VAL A 290 -6.11 6.44 -14.25
N SER A 291 -6.71 7.46 -14.87
CA SER A 291 -6.62 7.68 -16.31
C SER A 291 -6.87 9.14 -16.67
N LEU A 292 -6.13 9.65 -17.65
CA LEU A 292 -6.44 10.94 -18.27
C LEU A 292 -7.86 11.01 -18.85
N LEU A 293 -8.46 9.84 -19.17
CA LEU A 293 -9.82 9.75 -19.68
C LEU A 293 -10.90 9.88 -18.60
N LYS A 294 -10.56 9.82 -17.30
CA LYS A 294 -11.53 10.03 -16.21
C LYS A 294 -12.20 11.41 -16.27
N PHE A 295 -11.52 12.40 -16.86
CA PHE A 295 -12.13 13.71 -17.13
C PHE A 295 -13.42 13.61 -17.96
N LEU A 296 -13.57 12.59 -18.81
CA LEU A 296 -14.78 12.39 -19.62
C LEU A 296 -15.97 11.88 -18.80
N GLU A 297 -15.71 11.20 -17.68
CA GLU A 297 -16.73 10.64 -16.79
C GLU A 297 -17.05 11.58 -15.63
N GLU A 298 -16.03 12.18 -15.01
CA GLU A 298 -16.14 12.93 -13.76
C GLU A 298 -15.90 14.45 -13.93
N GLY A 299 -15.49 14.90 -15.12
CA GLY A 299 -15.23 16.31 -15.41
C GLY A 299 -14.08 16.89 -14.59
N ILE A 300 -14.24 18.14 -14.12
CA ILE A 300 -13.21 18.85 -13.34
C ILE A 300 -12.90 18.15 -12.00
N TRP A 301 -13.83 17.35 -11.47
CA TRP A 301 -13.59 16.60 -10.23
C TRP A 301 -12.49 15.56 -10.38
N ALA A 302 -12.34 14.93 -11.57
CA ALA A 302 -11.22 14.02 -11.82
C ALA A 302 -9.86 14.71 -11.63
N TYR A 303 -9.77 16.01 -11.92
CA TYR A 303 -8.54 16.77 -11.71
C TYR A 303 -8.29 17.01 -10.22
N TYR A 304 -9.31 17.47 -9.48
CA TYR A 304 -9.18 17.74 -8.04
C TYR A 304 -8.91 16.49 -7.21
N LYS A 305 -9.48 15.35 -7.59
CA LYS A 305 -9.19 14.05 -6.96
C LYS A 305 -7.85 13.45 -7.37
N GLY A 306 -7.11 14.06 -8.30
CA GLY A 306 -5.87 13.49 -8.88
C GLY A 306 -6.10 12.28 -9.81
N ASP A 307 -7.36 11.92 -10.04
CA ASP A 307 -7.84 10.80 -10.85
C ASP A 307 -7.51 10.93 -12.34
N MET A 308 -7.46 12.16 -12.83
CA MET A 308 -7.01 12.54 -14.18
C MET A 308 -5.47 12.52 -14.28
N SER A 309 -4.87 11.37 -13.93
CA SER A 309 -3.42 11.19 -13.96
C SER A 309 -3.01 10.08 -14.93
N PRO A 310 -1.84 10.21 -15.60
CA PRO A 310 -1.36 9.20 -16.53
C PRO A 310 -0.95 7.90 -15.82
N GLU A 311 -0.51 8.02 -14.57
CA GLU A 311 -0.12 6.96 -13.63
C GLU A 311 -0.28 7.48 -12.20
N CYS A 312 -0.41 6.59 -11.22
CA CYS A 312 -0.45 6.98 -9.82
C CYS A 312 0.95 7.24 -9.23
N TRP A 313 0.99 7.99 -8.13
CA TRP A 313 2.19 8.40 -7.41
C TRP A 313 3.06 7.22 -7.04
N GLY A 314 2.48 6.21 -6.38
CA GLY A 314 3.19 5.04 -5.90
C GLY A 314 3.80 4.23 -7.04
N TRP A 315 3.04 3.98 -8.11
CA TRP A 315 3.56 3.24 -9.27
C TRP A 315 4.63 4.02 -10.02
N LEU A 316 4.48 5.34 -10.19
CA LEU A 316 5.51 6.16 -10.81
C LEU A 316 6.82 6.09 -10.03
N PHE A 317 6.74 6.11 -8.69
CA PHE A 317 7.90 5.98 -7.81
C PHE A 317 8.59 4.62 -8.01
N THR A 318 7.83 3.52 -8.02
CA THR A 318 8.36 2.16 -8.22
C THR A 318 8.97 1.99 -9.61
N ARG A 319 8.27 2.40 -10.67
CA ARG A 319 8.66 2.12 -12.06
C ARG A 319 9.60 3.17 -12.68
N ASN A 320 10.02 4.18 -11.94
CA ASN A 320 10.90 5.22 -12.47
C ASN A 320 12.20 4.59 -13.01
N ALA A 321 12.55 4.86 -14.26
CA ALA A 321 13.70 4.24 -14.91
C ALA A 321 15.05 4.81 -14.47
N ASN A 322 15.06 6.00 -13.84
CA ASN A 322 16.30 6.67 -13.40
C ASN A 322 16.56 6.55 -11.89
N GLY A 323 15.75 5.79 -11.16
CA GLY A 323 15.74 5.80 -9.70
C GLY A 323 14.36 5.46 -9.15
N GLY A 324 13.92 6.17 -8.12
CA GLY A 324 12.66 5.86 -7.41
C GLY A 324 12.85 4.73 -6.42
N SER A 325 11.88 3.83 -6.27
CA SER A 325 11.89 2.74 -5.28
C SER A 325 12.04 1.37 -5.94
N ILE A 326 12.37 0.34 -5.14
CA ILE A 326 12.29 -1.06 -5.56
C ILE A 326 10.88 -1.61 -5.35
N ALA A 327 10.21 -1.09 -4.34
CA ALA A 327 8.82 -1.37 -4.01
C ALA A 327 8.16 -0.16 -3.36
N THR A 328 6.84 -0.04 -3.52
CA THR A 328 6.03 0.97 -2.83
C THR A 328 4.83 0.28 -2.18
N ILE A 329 4.56 0.59 -0.92
CA ILE A 329 3.41 0.11 -0.16
C ILE A 329 2.58 1.33 0.25
N GLY A 330 1.26 1.28 0.02
CA GLY A 330 0.36 2.36 0.41
C GLY A 330 -1.07 2.13 -0.08
N ASN A 331 -1.94 3.12 0.13
CA ASN A 331 -3.38 2.95 -0.02
C ASN A 331 -3.87 3.12 -1.47
N THR A 332 -4.75 2.22 -1.91
CA THR A 332 -5.48 2.35 -3.18
C THR A 332 -6.74 3.20 -3.07
N GLY A 333 -7.26 3.40 -1.85
CA GLY A 333 -8.41 4.21 -1.51
C GLY A 333 -8.07 5.32 -0.51
N LEU A 334 -9.08 5.81 0.19
CA LEU A 334 -8.96 6.85 1.23
C LEU A 334 -8.25 6.31 2.48
N GLY A 335 -6.98 6.67 2.67
CA GLY A 335 -6.22 6.32 3.86
C GLY A 335 -6.70 7.11 5.08
N TYR A 336 -6.77 6.45 6.23
CA TYR A 336 -7.19 7.07 7.48
C TYR A 336 -6.04 7.16 8.49
N GLY A 337 -5.94 8.31 9.13
CA GLY A 337 -5.11 8.56 10.31
C GLY A 337 -5.99 8.98 11.48
N THR A 338 -5.36 9.15 12.65
CA THR A 338 -6.00 9.58 13.89
C THR A 338 -5.24 10.77 14.46
N VAL A 339 -5.93 11.57 15.27
CA VAL A 339 -5.40 12.76 15.94
C VAL A 339 -5.68 12.66 17.43
N GLY A 340 -4.99 13.44 18.25
CA GLY A 340 -5.26 13.45 19.69
C GLY A 340 -4.56 12.35 20.49
N ASP A 341 -5.07 12.18 21.70
CA ASP A 341 -4.74 11.16 22.71
C ASP A 341 -6.04 10.91 23.47
N GLY A 342 -7.12 10.54 22.76
CA GLY A 342 -8.47 10.57 23.30
C GLY A 342 -9.54 10.58 22.21
N PRO A 343 -10.81 10.39 22.61
CA PRO A 343 -11.87 10.03 21.68
C PRO A 343 -12.10 11.14 20.64
N VAL A 344 -11.86 10.78 19.38
CA VAL A 344 -12.12 11.59 18.19
C VAL A 344 -13.11 10.88 17.27
N ASP A 345 -13.58 11.54 16.22
CA ASP A 345 -14.63 11.02 15.35
C ASP A 345 -14.24 9.69 14.67
N GLU A 346 -12.94 9.47 14.39
CA GLU A 346 -12.40 8.28 13.73
C GLU A 346 -12.35 7.06 14.67
N ILE A 347 -11.97 7.27 15.94
CA ILE A 347 -11.87 6.23 16.98
C ILE A 347 -12.59 6.75 18.23
N PRO A 348 -13.93 6.69 18.27
CA PRO A 348 -14.74 7.31 19.33
C PRO A 348 -14.59 6.62 20.69
N ASP A 349 -13.91 5.48 20.75
CA ASP A 349 -13.64 4.70 21.96
C ASP A 349 -12.17 4.74 22.40
N SER A 350 -11.30 5.56 21.77
CA SER A 350 -9.95 5.78 22.29
C SER A 350 -10.00 6.42 23.68
N VAL A 351 -9.05 6.04 24.53
CA VAL A 351 -8.99 6.47 25.93
C VAL A 351 -7.65 7.16 26.15
N PRO A 352 -7.64 8.41 26.66
CA PRO A 352 -6.40 9.13 26.90
C PRO A 352 -5.43 8.33 27.77
N ASP A 353 -4.25 8.03 27.24
CA ASP A 353 -3.21 7.25 27.89
C ASP A 353 -1.82 7.91 27.85
N GLY A 354 -1.71 9.08 27.21
CA GLY A 354 -0.48 9.85 27.07
C GLY A 354 0.34 9.48 25.84
N ILE A 355 -0.21 8.65 24.94
CA ILE A 355 0.40 8.26 23.68
C ILE A 355 -0.42 8.94 22.55
N PRO A 356 0.23 9.49 21.51
CA PRO A 356 -0.50 10.03 20.37
C PRO A 356 -1.30 8.93 19.64
N ASP A 357 -2.58 9.18 19.41
CA ASP A 357 -3.49 8.21 18.76
C ASP A 357 -3.02 7.89 17.33
N CYS A 358 -2.32 8.82 16.65
CA CYS A 358 -1.78 8.63 15.29
C CYS A 358 -0.83 7.42 15.17
N ILE A 359 -0.17 7.00 16.25
CA ILE A 359 0.69 5.79 16.24
C ILE A 359 0.03 4.56 16.87
N GLN A 360 -1.20 4.70 17.37
CA GLN A 360 -1.92 3.62 18.06
C GLN A 360 -2.99 2.97 17.20
N TYR A 361 -3.46 3.64 16.15
CA TYR A 361 -4.60 3.20 15.34
C TYR A 361 -4.35 3.37 13.84
N LEU A 362 -5.19 2.72 13.04
CA LEU A 362 -5.34 2.95 11.59
C LEU A 362 -4.03 2.93 10.79
N GLY A 363 -3.90 3.82 9.80
CA GLY A 363 -2.75 3.89 8.90
C GLY A 363 -1.44 4.08 9.65
N GLY A 364 -1.37 5.00 10.62
CA GLY A 364 -0.13 5.26 11.34
C GLY A 364 0.37 4.06 12.16
N TRP A 365 -0.52 3.24 12.74
CA TRP A 365 -0.10 1.96 13.33
C TRP A 365 0.36 0.97 12.25
N MET A 366 -0.42 0.76 11.20
CA MET A 366 -0.12 -0.23 10.13
C MET A 366 1.22 0.08 9.45
N GLU A 367 1.43 1.34 9.09
CA GLU A 367 2.58 1.81 8.33
C GLU A 367 3.88 1.75 9.14
N THR A 368 3.83 2.18 10.40
CA THR A 368 5.00 2.12 11.30
C THR A 368 5.33 0.68 11.68
N HIS A 369 4.32 -0.18 11.86
CA HIS A 369 4.49 -1.59 12.20
C HIS A 369 5.24 -2.38 11.11
N PHE A 370 5.16 -1.98 9.84
CA PHE A 370 5.95 -2.59 8.77
C PHE A 370 7.47 -2.59 9.07
N PHE A 371 7.96 -1.48 9.65
CA PHE A 371 9.37 -1.33 10.00
C PHE A 371 9.76 -2.20 11.21
N GLU A 372 8.87 -2.34 12.19
CA GLU A 372 9.03 -3.28 13.30
C GLU A 372 9.09 -4.73 12.81
N VAL A 373 8.15 -5.13 11.95
CA VAL A 373 8.12 -6.48 11.36
C VAL A 373 9.41 -6.76 10.59
N TYR A 374 9.91 -5.79 9.82
CA TYR A 374 11.16 -5.95 9.09
C TYR A 374 12.35 -6.17 10.04
N ASN A 375 12.56 -5.24 10.98
CA ASN A 375 13.81 -5.18 11.72
C ASN A 375 13.78 -5.97 13.04
N HIS A 376 12.73 -5.82 13.84
CA HIS A 376 12.61 -6.50 15.13
C HIS A 376 12.13 -7.94 14.99
N TYR A 377 11.20 -8.23 14.07
CA TYR A 377 10.75 -9.61 13.85
C TYR A 377 11.66 -10.36 12.86
N GLY A 378 12.59 -9.66 12.20
CA GLY A 378 13.56 -10.25 11.28
C GLY A 378 12.95 -10.79 10.00
N LYS A 379 11.83 -10.21 9.54
CA LYS A 379 11.22 -10.55 8.26
C LYS A 379 11.92 -9.78 7.15
N HIS A 380 12.76 -10.46 6.37
CA HIS A 380 13.56 -9.82 5.33
C HIS A 380 13.06 -10.09 3.91
N VAL A 381 12.02 -10.90 3.74
CA VAL A 381 11.33 -11.07 2.46
C VAL A 381 10.14 -10.11 2.40
N LEU A 382 10.03 -9.34 1.31
CA LEU A 382 9.11 -8.22 1.22
C LEU A 382 7.64 -8.61 1.42
N GLY A 383 7.18 -9.65 0.72
CA GLY A 383 5.82 -10.15 0.85
C GLY A 383 5.52 -10.80 2.20
N GLU A 384 6.52 -11.41 2.85
CA GLU A 384 6.37 -11.91 4.22
C GLU A 384 6.18 -10.76 5.21
N THR A 385 6.94 -9.68 5.06
CA THR A 385 6.87 -8.48 5.90
C THR A 385 5.50 -7.83 5.76
N TRP A 386 5.05 -7.60 4.52
CA TRP A 386 3.73 -7.04 4.22
C TRP A 386 2.59 -7.88 4.79
N ALA A 387 2.57 -9.19 4.53
CA ALA A 387 1.49 -10.06 5.00
C ALA A 387 1.47 -10.22 6.53
N THR A 388 2.65 -10.25 7.16
CA THR A 388 2.75 -10.28 8.64
C THR A 388 2.19 -8.98 9.22
N THR A 389 2.49 -7.83 8.60
CA THR A 389 1.97 -6.52 9.04
C THR A 389 0.44 -6.49 8.98
N ILE A 390 -0.17 -6.93 7.87
CA ILE A 390 -1.64 -7.03 7.74
C ILE A 390 -2.22 -8.01 8.77
N THR A 391 -1.59 -9.18 8.94
CA THR A 391 -2.04 -10.19 9.91
C THR A 391 -2.03 -9.63 11.34
N ASP A 392 -0.96 -8.94 11.72
CA ASP A 392 -0.83 -8.34 13.04
C ASP A 392 -1.84 -7.22 13.24
N TYR A 393 -2.11 -6.42 12.21
CA TYR A 393 -3.16 -5.41 12.23
C TYR A 393 -4.53 -6.03 12.51
N LEU A 394 -4.93 -7.06 11.75
CA LEU A 394 -6.21 -7.74 11.92
C LEU A 394 -6.33 -8.44 13.28
N ASN A 395 -5.21 -8.94 13.83
CA ASN A 395 -5.16 -9.49 15.18
C ASN A 395 -5.32 -8.42 16.26
N LYS A 396 -4.74 -7.24 16.03
CA LYS A 396 -4.78 -6.10 16.95
C LYS A 396 -6.15 -5.41 16.92
N PHE A 397 -6.75 -5.29 15.74
CA PHE A 397 -8.02 -4.63 15.46
C PHE A 397 -8.99 -5.61 14.77
N PRO A 398 -9.50 -6.61 15.50
CA PRO A 398 -10.39 -7.60 14.93
C PRO A 398 -11.73 -6.98 14.53
N ILE A 399 -12.22 -7.31 13.34
CA ILE A 399 -13.48 -6.77 12.81
C ILE A 399 -14.68 -7.39 13.52
N ASN A 400 -15.50 -6.56 14.13
CA ASN A 400 -16.78 -6.97 14.72
C ASN A 400 -17.87 -7.07 13.64
N TRP A 401 -17.99 -8.25 13.05
CA TRP A 401 -19.02 -8.55 12.05
C TRP A 401 -20.46 -8.59 12.60
N ASP A 402 -20.70 -8.47 13.91
CA ASP A 402 -22.06 -8.33 14.46
C ASP A 402 -22.58 -6.88 14.37
N MET A 403 -21.70 -5.91 14.09
CA MET A 403 -22.07 -4.49 13.96
C MET A 403 -22.84 -4.19 12.67
N ASN A 404 -23.91 -3.39 12.76
CA ASN A 404 -24.56 -2.84 11.57
C ASN A 404 -23.96 -1.49 11.21
N TRP A 405 -23.91 -1.20 9.91
CA TRP A 405 -23.45 0.10 9.40
C TRP A 405 -24.26 1.27 9.97
N GLU A 406 -25.59 1.10 10.15
CA GLU A 406 -26.48 2.14 10.70
C GLU A 406 -26.18 2.54 12.14
N ASP A 407 -25.58 1.64 12.92
CA ASP A 407 -25.42 1.85 14.36
C ASP A 407 -24.37 2.95 14.64
N ASN A 408 -23.35 3.05 13.78
CA ASN A 408 -22.44 4.19 13.69
C ASN A 408 -21.63 4.07 12.38
N PRO A 409 -21.82 4.96 11.38
CA PRO A 409 -21.16 4.83 10.09
C PRO A 409 -19.68 5.26 10.10
N ASN A 410 -19.19 5.86 11.19
CA ASN A 410 -17.80 6.28 11.38
C ASN A 410 -17.10 5.39 12.43
N THR A 411 -17.26 4.07 12.34
CA THR A 411 -16.68 3.16 13.35
C THR A 411 -15.27 2.77 13.03
N ALA A 412 -14.51 2.55 14.11
CA ALA A 412 -13.23 1.87 14.06
C ALA A 412 -13.30 0.58 13.22
N ASP A 413 -14.35 -0.25 13.36
CA ASP A 413 -14.49 -1.50 12.57
C ASP A 413 -14.55 -1.29 11.06
N LEU A 414 -15.37 -0.33 10.58
CA LEU A 414 -15.48 -0.03 9.15
C LEU A 414 -14.14 0.46 8.59
N VAL A 415 -13.51 1.37 9.31
CA VAL A 415 -12.24 1.97 8.89
C VAL A 415 -11.10 0.95 8.99
N ASN A 416 -11.03 0.14 10.06
CA ASN A 416 -10.07 -0.97 10.19
C ASN A 416 -10.19 -1.98 9.05
N CYS A 417 -11.42 -2.33 8.68
CA CYS A 417 -11.69 -3.23 7.57
C CYS A 417 -11.17 -2.65 6.25
N LYS A 418 -11.40 -1.35 6.01
CA LYS A 418 -10.87 -0.63 4.85
C LYS A 418 -9.34 -0.55 4.86
N THR A 419 -8.72 -0.15 5.98
CA THR A 419 -7.26 0.02 6.12
C THR A 419 -6.52 -1.25 5.72
N ALA A 420 -7.00 -2.43 6.12
CA ALA A 420 -6.40 -3.69 5.69
C ALA A 420 -6.59 -3.96 4.18
N GLN A 421 -7.78 -3.70 3.64
CA GLN A 421 -8.13 -4.03 2.26
C GLN A 421 -7.38 -3.19 1.21
N GLU A 422 -7.11 -1.92 1.49
CA GLU A 422 -6.56 -0.98 0.50
C GLU A 422 -5.03 -0.90 0.48
N TRP A 423 -4.35 -1.50 1.46
CA TRP A 423 -2.91 -1.40 1.64
C TRP A 423 -2.15 -2.36 0.70
N VAL A 424 -1.85 -1.89 -0.51
CA VAL A 424 -1.28 -2.70 -1.60
C VAL A 424 0.24 -2.66 -1.63
N LEU A 425 0.85 -3.79 -1.99
CA LEU A 425 2.28 -3.89 -2.30
C LEU A 425 2.54 -3.81 -3.82
N PHE A 426 3.13 -2.70 -4.27
CA PHE A 426 3.77 -2.62 -5.58
C PHE A 426 5.21 -3.09 -5.51
N GLY A 427 5.46 -4.31 -5.98
CA GLY A 427 6.78 -4.92 -5.92
C GLY A 427 6.71 -6.43 -6.08
N ASP A 428 7.88 -7.06 -6.08
CA ASP A 428 8.00 -8.51 -6.06
C ASP A 428 7.86 -9.03 -4.62
N PRO A 429 6.84 -9.83 -4.28
CA PRO A 429 6.64 -10.32 -2.91
C PRO A 429 7.74 -11.29 -2.47
N SER A 430 8.52 -11.85 -3.40
CA SER A 430 9.66 -12.72 -3.10
C SER A 430 10.99 -11.97 -2.98
N LEU A 431 10.99 -10.64 -3.11
CA LEU A 431 12.19 -9.82 -3.02
C LEU A 431 12.87 -9.99 -1.65
N MET A 432 14.15 -10.32 -1.64
CA MET A 432 14.99 -10.20 -0.44
C MET A 432 15.34 -8.72 -0.21
N ILE A 433 14.78 -8.12 0.85
CA ILE A 433 15.04 -6.72 1.20
C ILE A 433 16.52 -6.59 1.60
N GLY A 434 17.26 -5.74 0.88
CA GLY A 434 18.71 -5.60 1.01
C GLY A 434 19.54 -6.56 0.15
N GLY A 435 18.93 -7.41 -0.68
CA GLY A 435 19.60 -8.31 -1.62
C GLY A 435 20.15 -9.61 -1.01
N TYR A 436 20.57 -10.54 -1.86
CA TYR A 436 21.12 -11.84 -1.45
C TYR A 436 22.62 -11.76 -1.12
N SER A 437 23.05 -12.53 -0.12
CA SER A 437 24.45 -12.63 0.34
C SER A 437 25.36 -13.44 -0.56
#